data_AF-A0AAW6BLG1-F1
#
_entry.id   AF-A0AAW6BLG1-F1
#
_cell.length_a   1.000
_cell.length_b   1.000
_cell.length_c   1.000
_cell.angle_alpha   90.00
_cell.angle_beta   90.00
_cell.angle_gamma   90.00
#
_symmetry.space_group_name_H-M   'P 1'
#
loop_
_entity.id
_entity.type
_entity.pdbx_description
1 polymer ?
#
loop_
_entity_poly.entity_id
_entity_poly.type
_entity_poly.pdbx_seq_one_letter_code
_entity_poly.pdbx_strand_id
1 'polypeptide(L)' 'MLKPQQLFLVREPVDMRRGIDALTQHLEGLNLRWQDEAAFIFCNKARSRLSTH' A
#
# COMPACT_ATOMS: atom_id res chain seq x y z
N MET A 1 -4.73 1.78 -17.95
CA MET A 1 -4.98 0.59 -17.12
C MET A 1 -3.66 0.22 -16.46
N LEU A 2 -3.55 0.31 -15.14
CA LEU A 2 -2.32 -0.05 -14.42
C LEU A 2 -2.08 -1.55 -14.56
N LYS A 3 -0.91 -1.94 -15.08
CA LYS A 3 -0.43 -3.33 -15.12
C LYS A 3 0.85 -3.39 -14.28
N PRO A 4 0.73 -3.48 -12.94
CA PRO A 4 1.90 -3.57 -12.10
C PRO A 4 2.64 -4.89 -12.36
N GLN A 5 3.97 -4.85 -12.41
CA GLN A 5 4.82 -6.05 -12.42
C GLN A 5 4.89 -6.69 -11.03
N GLN A 6 4.71 -5.88 -9.98
CA GLN A 6 4.81 -6.33 -8.60
C GLN A 6 3.57 -5.90 -7.80
N LEU A 7 3.00 -6.84 -7.05
CA LEU A 7 1.84 -6.59 -6.19
C LEU A 7 2.21 -6.89 -4.74
N PHE A 8 2.02 -5.92 -3.86
CA PHE A 8 2.31 -6.04 -2.44
C PHE A 8 1.04 -5.87 -1.61
N LEU A 9 0.83 -6.78 -0.64
CA LEU A 9 -0.27 -6.70 0.32
C LEU A 9 0.26 -6.30 1.69
N VAL A 10 -0.12 -5.11 2.16
CA VAL A 10 0.16 -4.65 3.51
C VAL A 10 -0.95 -5.14 4.43
N ARG A 11 -0.66 -6.19 5.20
CA ARG A 11 -1.62 -6.85 6.11
C ARG A 11 -1.87 -6.07 7.39
N GLU A 12 -0.91 -5.24 7.80
CA GLU A 12 -1.07 -4.40 8.97
C GLU A 12 -2.16 -3.37 8.70
N PRO A 13 -3.13 -3.22 9.61
CA PRO A 13 -4.25 -2.35 9.36
C PRO A 13 -3.80 -0.90 9.33
N VAL A 14 -3.92 -0.28 8.16
CA VAL A 14 -3.53 1.12 7.97
C VAL A 14 -4.75 2.02 8.12
N ASP A 15 -4.55 3.15 8.79
CA ASP A 15 -5.55 4.20 8.82
C ASP A 15 -5.58 4.90 7.45
N MET A 16 -6.60 4.57 6.66
CA MET A 16 -6.81 5.12 5.32
C MET A 16 -7.06 6.63 5.31
N ARG A 17 -7.29 7.26 6.47
CA ARG A 17 -7.41 8.73 6.60
C ARG A 17 -6.06 9.44 6.50
N ARG A 18 -4.94 8.71 6.60
CA ARG A 18 -3.60 9.28 6.60
C ARG A 18 -3.16 9.81 5.21
N GLY A 19 -3.93 9.54 4.16
CA GLY A 19 -3.63 10.01 2.80
C GLY A 19 -2.40 9.33 2.18
N ILE A 20 -2.12 9.63 0.91
CA ILE A 20 -1.09 8.95 0.12
C ILE A 20 0.32 9.17 0.72
N ASP A 21 0.66 10.38 1.13
CA ASP A 21 2.01 10.71 1.63
C ASP A 21 2.41 9.87 2.86
N ALA A 22 1.48 9.69 3.79
CA ALA A 22 1.73 8.88 4.97
C ALA A 22 1.78 7.37 4.67
N LEU A 23 1.07 6.90 3.63
CA LEU A 23 1.17 5.53 3.14
C LEU A 23 2.55 5.31 2.50
N THR A 24 3.03 6.26 1.70
CA THR A 24 4.36 6.24 1.09
C THR A 24 5.46 6.18 2.16
N GLN A 25 5.39 7.04 3.18
CA GLN A 25 6.35 7.03 4.28
C GLN A 25 6.34 5.70 5.06
N HIS A 26 5.16 5.07 5.20
CA HIS A 26 5.06 3.75 5.82
C HIS A 26 5.79 2.69 4.98
N LEU A 27 5.71 2.75 3.64
CA LEU A 27 6.40 1.84 2.74
C LEU A 27 7.92 2.03 2.74
N GLU A 28 8.43 3.26 2.85
CA GLU A 28 9.86 3.54 2.95
C GLU A 28 10.49 2.86 4.18
N GLY A 29 9.74 2.74 5.27
CA GLY A 29 10.18 2.02 6.48
C GLY A 29 10.25 0.49 6.33
N LEU A 30 9.65 -0.09 5.28
CA LEU A 30 9.57 -1.55 5.10
C LEU A 30 10.79 -2.13 4.36
N ASN A 31 11.75 -1.30 3.93
CA ASN A 31 12.95 -1.72 3.18
C ASN A 31 12.66 -2.65 1.99
N LEU A 32 11.50 -2.44 1.34
CA LEU A 32 11.06 -3.20 0.17
C LEU A 32 11.69 -2.60 -1.09
N ARG A 33 12.07 -3.45 -2.06
CA ARG A 33 12.50 -3.00 -3.39
C ARG A 33 11.29 -2.95 -4.32
N TRP A 34 10.68 -1.77 -4.46
CA TRP A 34 9.43 -1.54 -5.22
C TRP A 34 9.56 -0.45 -6.29
N GLN A 35 10.80 -0.08 -6.64
CA GLN A 35 11.15 1.15 -7.37
C GLN A 35 10.57 1.26 -8.79
N ASP A 36 10.01 0.19 -9.37
CA ASP A 36 9.33 0.23 -10.68
C ASP A 36 8.08 -0.66 -10.72
N GLU A 37 6.98 -0.09 -11.23
CA GLU A 37 5.73 -0.79 -11.57
C GLU A 37 5.13 -1.65 -10.43
N ALA A 38 5.24 -1.17 -9.19
CA ALA A 38 4.64 -1.80 -8.03
C ALA A 38 3.25 -1.22 -7.71
N ALA A 39 2.31 -2.08 -7.31
CA ALA A 39 1.04 -1.67 -6.74
C ALA A 39 0.93 -2.17 -5.30
N PHE A 40 0.40 -1.33 -4.43
CA PHE A 40 0.21 -1.63 -3.01
C PHE A 40 -1.27 -1.72 -2.67
N ILE A 41 -1.61 -2.78 -1.97
CA ILE A 41 -2.94 -3.02 -1.42
C ILE A 41 -2.85 -2.88 0.08
N PHE A 42 -3.61 -1.92 0.62
CA PHE A 42 -3.68 -1.69 2.06
C PHE A 42 -4.98 -2.26 2.64
N CYS A 43 -4.87 -2.92 3.79
CA CYS A 43 -6.03 -3.32 4.58
C CYS A 43 -6.44 -2.22 5.56
N ASN A 44 -7.70 -1.79 5.51
CA ASN A 44 -8.26 -0.92 6.54
C ASN A 44 -8.37 -1.67 7.89
N LYS A 45 -8.21 -0.97 9.02
CA LYS A 45 -8.54 -1.43 10.39
C LYS A 45 -9.86 -2.18 10.52
N ALA A 46 -10.88 -1.81 9.74
CA ALA A 46 -12.17 -2.50 9.74
C ALA A 46 -12.16 -3.88 9.01
N ARG A 47 -11.02 -4.31 8.45
CA ARG A 47 -10.82 -5.56 7.67
C ARG A 47 -11.75 -5.76 6.46
N SER A 48 -12.49 -4.74 6.05
CA SER A 48 -13.62 -4.89 5.12
C SER A 48 -13.46 -4.15 3.79
N ARG A 49 -12.37 -3.41 3.56
CA ARG A 49 -12.14 -2.70 2.28
C ARG A 49 -10.69 -2.75 1.83
N LEU A 50 -10.50 -3.16 0.58
CA LEU A 50 -9.27 -3.08 -0.20
C LEU A 50 -9.25 -1.72 -0.91
N SER A 51 -8.18 -0.96 -0.74
CA SER A 51 -7.93 0.25 -1.53
C SER A 51 -6.63 0.07 -2.29
N THR A 52 -6.68 0.31 -3.61
CA THR A 52 -5.53 0.39 -4.50
C THR A 52 -5.05 1.84 -4.52
N HIS A 53 -3.78 2.06 -4.19
CA HIS A 53 -3.10 3.35 -4.36
C HIS A 53 -1.94 3.20 -5.34
#